data_AF-A0AAD1IL74-F1
#
_entry.id   AF-A0AAD1IL74-F1
#
_cell.length_a   1.000
_cell.length_b   1.000
_cell.length_c   1.000
_cell.angle_alpha   90.00
_cell.angle_beta   90.00
_cell.angle_gamma   90.00
#
_symmetry.space_group_name_H-M   'P 1'
#
loop_
_entity.id
_entity.type
_entity.pdbx_description
1 polymer ?
#
loop_
_entity_poly.entity_id
_entity_poly.type
_entity_poly.pdbx_seq_one_letter_code
_entity_poly.pdbx_strand_id
1 'polypeptide(L)'
;MTDWQWGWRFCQKCGNMHWPEAGDGVCQTGGGHRPQGLLFALPFNRPVGAKSERNFYFCRACHSLFQQKAFGGGSDLGRCPEGGQHDRTDSFEFVLTKDRPVNNAQDKWAVCVNCHVLWFGPVNGHCPSATHGHNPGGGNFPIFHINHSTDPDDWIP
;
A
#
# COMPACT_ATOMS: atom_id res chain seq x y z
N MET A 1 15.45 -14.51 -5.80
CA MET A 1 15.87 -13.76 -4.59
C MET A 1 14.75 -12.78 -4.27
N THR A 2 14.45 -12.50 -3.01
CA THR A 2 13.43 -11.49 -2.67
C THR A 2 14.09 -10.13 -2.66
N ASP A 3 13.52 -9.18 -3.39
CA ASP A 3 13.99 -7.80 -3.46
C ASP A 3 13.03 -6.90 -2.68
N TRP A 4 13.52 -5.73 -2.26
CA TRP A 4 12.75 -4.78 -1.44
C TRP A 4 12.79 -3.39 -2.05
N GLN A 5 11.62 -2.75 -2.13
CA GLN A 5 11.53 -1.32 -2.40
C GLN A 5 11.31 -0.58 -1.11
N TRP A 6 12.24 0.31 -0.78
CA TRP A 6 12.26 1.10 0.44
C TRP A 6 11.60 2.47 0.22
N GLY A 7 11.40 3.20 1.32
CA GLY A 7 10.94 4.59 1.29
C GLY A 7 9.42 4.75 1.27
N TRP A 8 8.65 3.66 1.35
CA TRP A 8 7.20 3.73 1.43
C TRP A 8 6.74 4.38 2.75
N ARG A 9 5.65 5.14 2.69
CA ARG A 9 5.09 5.92 3.80
C ARG A 9 3.56 5.76 3.84
N PHE A 10 2.92 5.98 4.98
CA PHE A 10 1.49 6.31 4.95
C PHE A 10 1.25 7.81 4.94
N CYS A 11 0.17 8.21 4.31
CA CYS A 11 -0.30 9.58 4.33
C CYS A 11 -1.05 9.87 5.65
N GLN A 12 -0.66 10.91 6.40
CA GLN A 12 -1.34 11.29 7.65
C GLN A 12 -2.82 11.66 7.48
N LYS A 13 -3.19 12.16 6.30
CA LYS A 13 -4.55 12.63 6.03
C LYS A 13 -5.51 11.49 5.73
N CYS A 14 -5.00 10.42 5.11
CA CYS A 14 -5.86 9.42 4.51
C CYS A 14 -5.47 7.97 4.81
N GLY A 15 -4.31 7.72 5.42
CA GLY A 15 -3.85 6.39 5.80
C GLY A 15 -3.33 5.54 4.65
N ASN A 16 -3.47 5.96 3.38
CA ASN A 16 -2.98 5.19 2.23
C ASN A 16 -1.47 4.99 2.32
N MET A 17 -1.01 3.77 2.06
CA MET A 17 0.38 3.49 1.72
C MET A 17 0.71 4.17 0.39
N HIS A 18 1.70 5.05 0.37
CA HIS A 18 2.14 5.79 -0.82
C HIS A 18 3.66 5.82 -0.93
N TRP A 19 4.15 6.01 -2.16
CA TRP A 19 5.58 6.13 -2.42
C TRP A 19 5.96 7.59 -2.71
N PRO A 20 6.62 8.29 -1.78
CA PRO A 20 6.90 9.72 -1.90
C PRO A 20 7.97 10.06 -2.94
N GLU A 21 8.84 9.12 -3.31
CA GLU A 21 9.92 9.34 -4.29
C GLU A 21 9.37 9.61 -5.71
N ALA A 22 8.13 9.21 -6.00
CA ALA A 22 7.44 9.57 -7.24
C ALA A 22 6.85 10.99 -7.23
N GLY A 23 6.94 11.71 -6.11
CA GLY A 23 6.31 13.01 -5.88
C GLY A 23 5.01 12.92 -5.07
N ASP A 24 4.31 14.05 -4.97
CA ASP A 24 3.19 14.24 -4.04
C ASP A 24 1.97 13.33 -4.34
N GLY A 25 1.74 12.95 -5.61
CA GLY A 25 0.57 12.16 -6.01
C GLY A 25 -0.75 12.86 -5.73
N VAL A 26 -1.83 12.09 -5.69
CA VAL A 26 -3.20 12.62 -5.53
C VAL A 26 -3.83 11.99 -4.30
N CYS A 27 -3.96 12.80 -3.25
CA CYS A 27 -4.65 12.41 -2.04
C CYS A 27 -6.15 12.63 -2.20
N GLN A 28 -6.94 11.61 -1.85
CA GLN A 28 -8.40 11.68 -1.92
C GLN A 28 -9.03 12.74 -1.00
N THR A 29 -8.27 13.24 -0.02
CA THR A 29 -8.70 14.35 0.86
C THR A 29 -8.35 15.73 0.29
N GLY A 30 -7.84 15.79 -0.94
CA GLY A 30 -7.37 17.00 -1.60
C GLY A 30 -5.85 17.23 -1.46
N GLY A 31 -5.25 17.70 -2.56
CA GLY A 31 -3.82 17.94 -2.70
C GLY A 31 -2.99 16.65 -2.74
N GLY A 32 -1.68 16.76 -2.49
CA GLY A 32 -0.76 15.62 -2.42
C GLY A 32 -0.82 14.82 -1.12
N HIS A 33 -0.29 13.60 -1.17
CA HIS A 33 -0.04 12.78 0.02
C HIS A 33 0.96 13.45 0.96
N ARG A 34 0.77 13.26 2.27
CA ARG A 34 1.63 13.85 3.30
C ARG A 34 2.20 12.75 4.19
N PRO A 35 3.47 12.39 4.03
CA PRO A 35 4.05 11.23 4.72
C PRO A 35 4.09 11.45 6.23
N GLN A 36 3.85 10.39 7.00
CA GLN A 36 3.99 10.37 8.46
C GLN A 36 4.48 9.01 8.94
N GLY A 37 5.03 8.98 10.15
CA GLY A 37 5.29 7.74 10.87
C GLY A 37 6.52 7.03 10.33
N LEU A 38 6.43 5.72 10.14
CA LEU A 38 7.56 4.82 9.87
C LEU A 38 7.99 4.86 8.39
N LEU A 39 9.15 4.26 8.09
CA LEU A 39 9.60 3.99 6.73
C LEU A 39 9.39 2.51 6.44
N PHE A 40 8.60 2.20 5.41
CA PHE A 40 8.21 0.84 5.07
C PHE A 40 9.03 0.31 3.89
N ALA A 41 9.18 -1.02 3.87
CA ALA A 41 9.75 -1.75 2.74
C ALA A 41 8.74 -2.73 2.19
N LEU A 42 8.52 -2.70 0.88
CA LEU A 42 7.61 -3.63 0.21
C LEU A 42 8.40 -4.64 -0.61
N PRO A 43 8.16 -5.96 -0.42
CA PRO A 43 8.88 -6.99 -1.14
C PRO A 43 8.31 -7.21 -2.55
N PHE A 44 9.20 -7.39 -3.52
CA PHE A 44 8.89 -7.85 -4.88
C PHE A 44 9.85 -8.98 -5.29
N ASN A 45 9.59 -9.65 -6.41
CA ASN A 45 10.32 -10.86 -6.85
C ASN A 45 10.37 -11.98 -5.78
N ARG A 46 9.38 -12.01 -4.87
CA ARG A 46 9.30 -12.94 -3.75
C ARG A 46 8.58 -14.24 -4.14
N PRO A 47 9.04 -15.42 -3.67
CA PRO A 47 8.26 -16.65 -3.76
C PRO A 47 6.89 -16.52 -3.07
N VAL A 48 5.85 -17.04 -3.73
CA VAL A 48 4.47 -17.02 -3.24
C VAL A 48 4.25 -18.25 -2.35
N GLY A 49 3.94 -18.03 -1.08
CA GLY A 49 3.62 -19.09 -0.11
C GLY A 49 2.17 -19.01 0.37
N ALA A 50 1.79 -19.90 1.29
CA ALA A 50 0.41 -20.01 1.80
C ALA A 50 -0.14 -18.76 2.50
N LYS A 51 0.74 -17.83 2.92
CA LYS A 51 0.39 -16.55 3.56
C LYS A 51 0.79 -15.35 2.71
N SER A 52 1.13 -15.57 1.44
CA SER A 52 1.46 -14.51 0.49
C SER A 52 0.21 -14.09 -0.27
N GLU A 53 0.01 -12.80 -0.40
CA GLU A 53 -1.03 -12.21 -1.23
C GLU A 53 -0.38 -11.38 -2.33
N ARG A 54 -0.89 -11.55 -3.55
CA ARG A 54 -0.30 -11.07 -4.80
C ARG A 54 -1.03 -9.84 -5.34
N ASN A 55 -0.55 -9.37 -6.50
CA ASN A 55 -1.19 -8.35 -7.30
C ASN A 55 -1.29 -6.98 -6.60
N PHE A 56 -0.30 -6.66 -5.77
CA PHE A 56 -0.14 -5.31 -5.24
C PHE A 56 0.71 -4.49 -6.20
N TYR A 57 0.26 -3.29 -6.50
CA TYR A 57 0.91 -2.40 -7.46
C TYR A 57 0.91 -0.96 -6.94
N PHE A 58 1.95 -0.22 -7.31
CA PHE A 58 1.98 1.23 -7.25
C PHE A 58 1.07 1.80 -8.34
N CYS A 59 0.25 2.78 -8.00
CA CYS A 59 -0.54 3.53 -8.97
C CYS A 59 0.22 4.77 -9.43
N ARG A 60 0.60 4.89 -10.71
CA ARG A 60 1.35 6.05 -11.21
C ARG A 60 0.58 7.37 -11.17
N ALA A 61 -0.75 7.33 -11.08
CA ALA A 61 -1.60 8.52 -11.08
C ALA A 61 -1.75 9.12 -9.67
N CYS A 62 -2.05 8.28 -8.67
CA CYS A 62 -2.27 8.75 -7.30
C CYS A 62 -1.10 8.47 -6.35
N HIS A 63 -0.15 7.63 -6.73
CA HIS A 63 1.02 7.18 -5.97
C HIS A 63 0.71 6.28 -4.76
N SER A 64 -0.54 5.84 -4.61
CA SER A 64 -0.93 4.86 -3.59
C SER A 64 -0.64 3.41 -4.04
N LEU A 65 -0.34 2.54 -3.07
CA LEU A 65 -0.33 1.10 -3.27
C LEU A 65 -1.77 0.57 -3.30
N PHE A 66 -2.10 -0.23 -4.32
CA PHE A 66 -3.41 -0.86 -4.45
C PHE A 66 -3.28 -2.33 -4.82
N GLN A 67 -4.33 -3.10 -4.53
CA GLN A 67 -4.41 -4.50 -4.91
C GLN A 67 -5.36 -4.68 -6.11
N GLN A 68 -4.85 -5.20 -7.21
CA GLN A 68 -5.74 -5.68 -8.27
C GLN A 68 -6.48 -6.93 -7.81
N LYS A 69 -7.81 -6.91 -7.95
CA LYS A 69 -8.68 -8.06 -7.67
C LYS A 69 -9.18 -8.68 -8.98
N ALA A 70 -9.60 -9.93 -8.92
CA ALA A 70 -10.25 -10.61 -10.05
C ALA A 70 -11.76 -10.68 -9.79
N PHE A 71 -12.56 -10.31 -10.79
CA PHE A 71 -14.03 -10.40 -10.74
C PHE A 71 -14.56 -10.92 -12.07
N GLY A 72 -15.31 -12.02 -12.04
CA GLY A 72 -16.06 -12.52 -13.21
C GLY A 72 -15.22 -12.78 -14.48
N GLY A 73 -13.94 -13.13 -14.34
CA GLY A 73 -13.03 -13.34 -15.48
C GLY A 73 -12.30 -12.08 -15.97
N GLY A 74 -12.56 -10.91 -15.36
CA GLY A 74 -11.82 -9.66 -15.60
C GLY A 74 -10.97 -9.22 -14.40
N SER A 75 -10.14 -8.20 -14.63
CA SER A 75 -9.38 -7.50 -13.58
C SER A 75 -10.14 -6.26 -13.11
N ASP A 76 -10.26 -6.12 -11.78
CA ASP A 76 -10.71 -4.89 -11.15
C ASP A 76 -9.55 -4.22 -10.43
N LEU A 77 -9.17 -3.05 -10.94
CA LEU A 77 -8.08 -2.25 -10.41
C LEU A 77 -8.55 -1.33 -9.29
N GLY A 78 -9.86 -1.22 -9.02
CA GLY A 78 -10.40 -0.30 -8.03
C GLY A 78 -10.34 1.17 -8.47
N ARG A 79 -11.06 2.03 -7.76
CA ARG A 79 -11.20 3.44 -8.12
C ARG A 79 -10.01 4.29 -7.69
N CYS A 80 -9.45 5.05 -8.64
CA CYS A 80 -8.40 6.04 -8.43
C CYS A 80 -9.00 7.39 -8.03
N PRO A 81 -8.42 8.12 -7.05
CA PRO A 81 -8.87 9.49 -6.73
C PRO A 81 -8.62 10.50 -7.84
N GLU A 82 -7.67 10.24 -8.76
CA GLU A 82 -7.46 11.06 -9.96
C GLU A 82 -8.60 10.88 -11.00
N GLY A 83 -9.43 9.85 -10.83
CA GLY A 83 -10.48 9.47 -11.75
C GLY A 83 -10.19 8.13 -12.45
N GLY A 84 -11.25 7.40 -12.80
CA GLY A 84 -11.12 6.09 -13.41
C GLY A 84 -10.55 5.02 -12.48
N GLN A 85 -9.83 4.07 -13.07
CA GLN A 85 -9.18 2.95 -12.39
C GLN A 85 -7.73 3.27 -12.02
N HIS A 86 -7.18 2.57 -11.03
CA HIS A 86 -5.75 2.68 -10.72
C HIS A 86 -4.87 2.23 -11.90
N ASP A 87 -3.73 2.89 -12.09
CA ASP A 87 -2.81 2.64 -13.20
C ASP A 87 -1.50 2.04 -12.69
N ARG A 88 -1.30 0.74 -12.94
CA ARG A 88 -0.11 -0.02 -12.53
C ARG A 88 1.06 0.02 -13.50
N THR A 89 1.02 0.89 -14.52
CA THR A 89 2.15 1.08 -15.44
C THR A 89 3.41 1.43 -14.63
N ASP A 90 4.53 0.82 -14.99
CA ASP A 90 5.83 0.96 -14.34
C ASP A 90 5.92 0.50 -12.87
N SER A 91 4.93 -0.25 -12.38
CA SER A 91 4.98 -0.88 -11.06
C SER A 91 5.63 -2.26 -11.11
N PHE A 92 6.38 -2.60 -10.06
CA PHE A 92 6.62 -4.01 -9.70
C PHE A 92 5.30 -4.68 -9.26
N GLU A 93 5.21 -6.01 -9.35
CA GLU A 93 4.22 -6.76 -8.57
C GLU A 93 4.78 -7.01 -7.16
N PHE A 94 4.20 -6.34 -6.17
CA PHE A 94 4.52 -6.58 -4.76
C PHE A 94 3.73 -7.78 -4.24
N VAL A 95 4.36 -8.55 -3.35
CA VAL A 95 3.77 -9.76 -2.76
C VAL A 95 3.81 -9.66 -1.24
N LEU A 96 2.68 -9.24 -0.66
CA LEU A 96 2.60 -8.95 0.76
C LEU A 96 2.28 -10.21 1.59
N THR A 97 2.67 -10.19 2.86
CA THR A 97 2.29 -11.23 3.81
C THR A 97 0.94 -10.89 4.43
N LYS A 98 0.02 -11.85 4.50
CA LYS A 98 -1.31 -11.70 5.10
C LYS A 98 -1.44 -12.58 6.34
N ASP A 99 -2.02 -12.04 7.42
CA ASP A 99 -2.42 -12.75 8.63
C ASP A 99 -1.32 -13.63 9.23
N ARG A 100 -0.09 -13.13 9.20
CA ARG A 100 1.08 -13.78 9.78
C ARG A 100 2.01 -12.74 10.38
N PRO A 101 2.50 -12.92 11.62
CA PRO A 101 3.51 -12.05 12.20
C PRO A 101 4.75 -11.95 11.31
N VAL A 102 5.24 -10.72 11.18
CA VAL A 102 6.52 -10.39 10.54
C VAL A 102 7.32 -9.59 11.57
N ASN A 103 8.60 -9.92 11.74
CA ASN A 103 9.47 -9.18 12.65
C ASN A 103 9.60 -7.73 12.17
N ASN A 104 9.61 -6.77 13.10
CA ASN A 104 9.68 -5.34 12.79
C ASN A 104 8.61 -4.89 11.79
N ALA A 105 7.38 -5.38 11.96
CA ALA A 105 6.26 -5.00 11.11
C ALA A 105 5.16 -4.30 11.89
N GLN A 106 4.55 -3.31 11.25
CA GLN A 106 3.39 -2.61 11.74
C GLN A 106 2.17 -3.37 11.29
N ASP A 107 1.23 -3.60 12.21
CA ASP A 107 -0.04 -4.26 11.95
C ASP A 107 -1.14 -3.27 11.54
N LYS A 108 -2.37 -3.77 11.45
CA LYS A 108 -3.60 -3.02 11.14
C LYS A 108 -3.63 -2.37 9.75
N TRP A 109 -2.91 -2.96 8.79
CA TRP A 109 -3.09 -2.60 7.39
C TRP A 109 -4.13 -3.49 6.76
N ALA A 110 -5.01 -2.87 5.98
CA ALA A 110 -6.07 -3.57 5.27
C ALA A 110 -6.17 -3.06 3.83
N VAL A 111 -6.77 -3.87 2.97
CA VAL A 111 -7.10 -3.50 1.58
C VAL A 111 -8.56 -3.12 1.51
N CYS A 112 -8.86 -1.93 1.02
CA CYS A 112 -10.24 -1.44 0.94
C CYS A 112 -10.99 -2.22 -0.13
N VAL A 113 -12.17 -2.77 0.15
CA VAL A 113 -12.96 -3.51 -0.85
C VAL A 113 -13.48 -2.64 -1.99
N ASN A 114 -13.63 -1.33 -1.77
CA ASN A 114 -14.28 -0.45 -2.75
C ASN A 114 -13.27 0.30 -3.65
N CYS A 115 -12.08 0.61 -3.13
CA CYS A 115 -11.06 1.37 -3.88
C CYS A 115 -9.69 0.68 -3.94
N HIS A 116 -9.58 -0.50 -3.33
CA HIS A 116 -8.44 -1.42 -3.44
C HIS A 116 -7.11 -0.93 -2.88
N VAL A 117 -7.03 0.29 -2.34
CA VAL A 117 -5.81 0.80 -1.71
C VAL A 117 -5.50 0.04 -0.43
N LEU A 118 -4.21 -0.17 -0.18
CA LEU A 118 -3.72 -0.58 1.14
C LEU A 118 -3.68 0.65 2.04
N TRP A 119 -4.34 0.59 3.19
CA TRP A 119 -4.38 1.71 4.13
C TRP A 119 -4.16 1.26 5.57
N PHE A 120 -3.64 2.18 6.37
CA PHE A 120 -3.45 1.98 7.80
C PHE A 120 -4.77 2.24 8.54
N GLY A 121 -5.39 1.16 9.04
CA GLY A 121 -6.71 1.12 9.66
C GLY A 121 -6.99 2.21 10.70
N PRO A 122 -6.07 2.51 11.64
CA PRO A 122 -6.28 3.53 12.65
C PRO A 122 -6.43 4.96 12.13
N VAL A 123 -6.03 5.24 10.88
CA VAL A 123 -6.32 6.51 10.22
C VAL A 123 -7.64 6.36 9.49
N ASN A 124 -8.66 7.10 9.95
CA ASN A 124 -9.96 7.20 9.29
C ASN A 124 -9.81 7.93 7.94
N GLY A 125 -9.34 7.22 6.93
CA GLY A 125 -9.19 7.71 5.56
C GLY A 125 -10.52 7.85 4.83
N HIS A 126 -10.54 8.63 3.75
CA HIS A 126 -11.68 8.75 2.86
C HIS A 126 -11.59 7.72 1.73
N CYS A 127 -12.72 7.15 1.30
CA CYS A 127 -12.76 6.22 0.17
C CYS A 127 -13.35 6.92 -1.06
N PRO A 128 -12.67 6.96 -2.22
CA PRO A 128 -13.24 7.61 -3.41
C PRO A 128 -14.47 6.87 -3.97
N SER A 129 -14.72 5.63 -3.56
CA SER A 129 -15.85 4.82 -4.01
C SER A 129 -17.03 4.81 -3.03
N ALA A 130 -16.94 5.51 -1.88
CA ALA A 130 -17.98 5.48 -0.86
C ALA A 130 -18.16 6.85 -0.19
N THR A 131 -19.33 7.06 0.41
CA THR A 131 -19.62 8.26 1.21
C THR A 131 -18.94 8.25 2.59
N HIS A 132 -18.35 7.13 2.98
CA HIS A 132 -17.71 6.88 4.27
C HIS A 132 -16.25 6.42 4.08
N GLY A 133 -15.57 6.12 5.18
CA GLY A 133 -14.15 5.71 5.15
C GLY A 133 -13.90 4.36 4.47
N HIS A 134 -12.64 3.93 4.46
CA HIS A 134 -12.24 2.64 3.89
C HIS A 134 -12.99 1.46 4.53
N ASN A 135 -13.43 0.52 3.70
CA ASN A 135 -14.11 -0.71 4.14
C ASN A 135 -13.14 -1.90 4.03
N PRO A 136 -12.76 -2.57 5.14
CA PRO A 136 -11.80 -3.67 5.13
C PRO A 136 -12.29 -4.91 4.40
N GLY A 137 -11.50 -5.38 3.43
CA GLY A 137 -11.73 -6.65 2.74
C GLY A 137 -11.33 -7.90 3.52
N GLY A 138 -11.12 -7.76 4.82
CA GLY A 138 -10.67 -8.83 5.71
C GLY A 138 -9.16 -9.09 5.66
N GLY A 139 -8.66 -9.57 6.78
CA GLY A 139 -7.24 -9.84 7.03
C GLY A 139 -6.42 -8.59 7.36
N ASN A 140 -5.23 -8.85 7.87
CA ASN A 140 -4.22 -7.87 8.24
C ASN A 140 -2.96 -8.10 7.40
N PHE A 141 -2.33 -7.03 6.95
CA PHE A 141 -1.07 -7.08 6.21
C PHE A 141 0.06 -6.46 7.04
N PRO A 142 0.76 -7.22 7.89
CA PRO A 142 1.91 -6.68 8.60
C PRO A 142 2.97 -6.16 7.60
N ILE A 143 3.25 -4.85 7.64
CA ILE A 143 4.23 -4.23 6.75
C ILE A 143 5.52 -3.99 7.52
N PHE A 144 6.61 -4.56 7.00
CA PHE A 144 7.94 -4.34 7.54
C PHE A 144 8.28 -2.85 7.52
N HIS A 145 8.81 -2.37 8.64
CA HIS A 145 9.29 -1.01 8.77
C HIS A 145 10.64 -0.97 9.44
N ILE A 146 11.33 0.14 9.20
CA ILE A 146 12.48 0.55 9.98
C ILE A 146 12.13 1.82 10.76
N ASN A 147 12.57 1.86 12.01
CA ASN A 147 12.42 3.02 12.88
C ASN A 147 13.51 4.02 12.49
N HIS A 148 13.28 4.76 11.40
CA HIS A 148 14.11 5.86 10.89
C HIS A 148 15.59 5.81 11.27
N SER A 149 16.39 5.33 10.33
CA SER A 149 17.66 5.97 10.04
C SER A 149 17.69 6.27 8.55
N THR A 150 18.04 7.49 8.19
CA THR A 150 18.41 7.85 6.82
C THR A 150 19.82 7.35 6.49
N ASP A 151 20.46 6.62 7.39
CA ASP A 151 21.76 6.03 7.19
C ASP A 151 21.62 4.65 6.52
N PRO A 152 22.13 4.48 5.28
CA PRO A 152 22.20 3.17 4.64
C PRO A 152 23.07 2.16 5.41
N ASP A 153 23.88 2.61 6.39
CA ASP A 153 24.75 1.74 7.20
C ASP A 153 24.12 1.28 8.54
N ASP A 154 22.91 1.73 8.89
CA ASP A 154 22.19 1.27 10.09
C ASP A 154 21.48 -0.08 9.90
N TRP A 155 21.87 -0.84 8.87
CA TRP A 155 21.50 -2.24 8.73
C TRP A 155 22.30 -3.09 9.73
N ILE A 156 21.76 -3.29 10.94
CA ILE A 156 22.27 -4.32 11.85
C ILE A 156 21.68 -5.68 11.43
N PRO A 157 22.51 -6.71 11.18
CA PRO A 157 22.08 -8.03 10.71
C PRO A 157 21.14 -8.79 11.66
#